data_AF-A0A5N6QSW9-F1
#
_entry.id   AF-A0A5N6QSW9-F1
#
_cell.length_a   1.000
_cell.length_b   1.000
_cell.length_c   1.000
_cell.angle_alpha   90.00
_cell.angle_beta   90.00
_cell.angle_gamma   90.00
#
_symmetry.space_group_name_H-M   'P 1'
#
loop_
_entity.id
_entity.type
_entity.pdbx_description
1 polymer ?
#
loop_
_entity_poly.entity_id
_entity_poly.type
_entity_poly.pdbx_seq_one_letter_code
_entity_poly.pdbx_strand_id
1 'polypeptide(L)'
;MGKKPGSSSRTIGWPRLRRPAGSPPPAPMPPIGGSSSPPNNNNSMIVGGGGGGVGKGKKKTGGPKLWMRFDRSGRSELVECDKSAIVRRAAIPARDLRILGPVFSHSSSILAREKAMVVNLEFIKAIVTAEEVLLLEPLRQEVLPFVDQLRQQLPHKSPFQGAGHMDEQDNETHVSTGRQWLPVPEATEGLQYDLPFEFQVLEIALEVVCTYLDSSVADLERTAYPVLDELARNVSTKNLEHVRTLKSNLTRLLARVQKVRDEIEHLLDDNEDMADLYLTRKWIQNQQSEALLGAAASNSIATTSPHLRRLSSARSGSLVTSNFQGENDVEDLEMLLEAYFMQLDGTRNKILSVREYIDDTEDYVNIQLDNQRNELIQLQLTLTIASFAIAAETLIAGLFGMNIPCTLYKMNGIFGFFVGGSSAGCVLLFLLVLGYARWKKLLGS
;
A
#
# COMPACT_ATOMS: atom_id res chain seq x y z
N MET A 1 -37.48 43.73 30.86
CA MET A 1 -38.72 42.93 31.01
C MET A 1 -38.81 41.95 29.85
N GLY A 2 -39.04 40.64 30.13
CA GLY A 2 -39.45 39.54 29.22
C GLY A 2 -38.38 39.04 28.21
N LYS A 3 -37.81 37.83 28.26
CA LYS A 3 -38.38 36.46 28.02
C LYS A 3 -39.24 36.42 26.75
N LYS A 4 -39.09 35.53 25.74
CA LYS A 4 -38.39 34.24 25.53
C LYS A 4 -38.43 33.88 24.00
N PRO A 5 -37.88 32.73 23.54
CA PRO A 5 -37.29 32.51 22.20
C PRO A 5 -38.06 31.55 21.25
N GLY A 6 -37.55 31.37 20.03
CA GLY A 6 -37.85 30.27 19.08
C GLY A 6 -37.46 30.69 17.64
N SER A 7 -36.95 29.89 16.72
CA SER A 7 -36.76 28.44 16.62
C SER A 7 -35.66 28.13 15.59
N SER A 8 -34.85 27.11 15.87
CA SER A 8 -33.91 26.50 14.91
C SER A 8 -34.69 25.66 13.89
N SER A 9 -34.49 25.91 12.60
CA SER A 9 -34.95 25.02 11.53
C SER A 9 -33.79 24.13 11.09
N ARG A 10 -33.81 22.87 11.56
CA ARG A 10 -33.05 21.75 11.00
C ARG A 10 -33.65 21.37 9.65
N THR A 11 -32.87 21.44 8.59
CA THR A 11 -33.21 20.83 7.30
C THR A 11 -32.93 19.32 7.37
N ILE A 12 -34.01 18.56 7.25
CA ILE A 12 -34.02 17.09 7.18
C ILE A 12 -33.59 16.69 5.76
N GLY A 13 -32.47 15.95 5.66
CA GLY A 13 -32.04 15.31 4.43
C GLY A 13 -32.98 14.16 4.06
N TRP A 14 -33.46 14.14 2.81
CA TRP A 14 -34.29 13.08 2.27
C TRP A 14 -33.45 11.84 1.91
N PRO A 15 -33.93 10.60 2.12
CA PRO A 15 -33.23 9.40 1.67
C PRO A 15 -33.27 9.26 0.14
N ARG A 16 -32.12 9.07 -0.51
CA ARG A 16 -32.05 8.68 -1.93
C ARG A 16 -32.70 7.31 -2.12
N LEU A 17 -33.75 7.25 -2.93
CA LEU A 17 -34.30 5.99 -3.45
C LEU A 17 -33.25 5.24 -4.28
N ARG A 18 -33.00 3.97 -3.94
CA ARG A 18 -32.29 2.99 -4.78
C ARG A 18 -33.13 2.68 -6.03
N ARG A 19 -32.53 2.84 -7.22
CA ARG A 19 -33.09 2.29 -8.48
C ARG A 19 -32.89 0.77 -8.50
N PRO A 20 -33.87 -0.02 -8.99
CA PRO A 20 -33.71 -1.46 -9.18
C PRO A 20 -32.79 -1.76 -10.36
N ALA A 21 -32.00 -2.83 -10.22
CA ALA A 21 -31.06 -3.34 -11.22
C ALA A 21 -31.82 -3.89 -12.45
N GLY A 22 -31.45 -3.42 -13.64
CA GLY A 22 -31.86 -4.01 -14.90
C GLY A 22 -31.11 -5.31 -15.18
N SER A 23 -31.82 -6.31 -15.69
CA SER A 23 -31.29 -7.61 -16.12
C SER A 23 -30.30 -7.49 -17.28
N PRO A 24 -29.27 -8.37 -17.37
CA PRO A 24 -28.33 -8.38 -18.48
C PRO A 24 -28.96 -8.97 -19.75
N PRO A 25 -28.53 -8.52 -20.96
CA PRO A 25 -29.01 -9.07 -22.23
C PRO A 25 -28.41 -10.46 -22.53
N PRO A 26 -29.09 -11.31 -23.34
CA PRO A 26 -28.62 -12.65 -23.66
C PRO A 26 -27.47 -12.65 -24.69
N ALA A 27 -26.57 -13.62 -24.57
CA ALA A 27 -25.41 -13.81 -25.45
C ALA A 27 -25.79 -14.32 -26.86
N PRO A 28 -25.00 -14.01 -27.90
CA PRO A 28 -25.26 -14.45 -29.26
C PRO A 28 -24.93 -15.94 -29.49
N MET A 29 -25.74 -16.58 -30.35
CA MET A 29 -25.61 -17.98 -30.78
C MET A 29 -24.41 -18.21 -31.72
N PRO A 30 -23.84 -19.43 -31.78
CA PRO A 30 -22.74 -19.75 -32.69
C PRO A 30 -23.24 -20.02 -34.12
N PRO A 31 -22.43 -19.75 -35.17
CA PRO A 31 -22.82 -20.05 -36.54
C PRO A 31 -22.68 -21.53 -36.88
N ILE A 32 -23.63 -21.99 -37.68
CA ILE A 32 -23.72 -23.32 -38.32
C ILE A 32 -22.64 -23.44 -39.40
N GLY A 33 -22.01 -24.61 -39.47
CA GLY A 33 -20.92 -24.92 -40.40
C GLY A 33 -21.35 -24.97 -41.87
N GLY A 34 -20.39 -24.61 -42.73
CA GLY A 34 -20.40 -24.82 -44.17
C GLY A 34 -19.03 -25.32 -44.63
N SER A 35 -19.05 -26.45 -45.31
CA SER A 35 -17.95 -27.31 -45.77
C SER A 35 -16.96 -26.67 -46.77
N SER A 36 -15.68 -27.02 -46.65
CA SER A 36 -14.88 -27.60 -47.76
C SER A 36 -13.50 -28.05 -47.26
N SER A 37 -13.07 -29.23 -47.72
CA SER A 37 -11.87 -29.97 -47.31
C SER A 37 -10.70 -29.77 -48.32
N PRO A 38 -9.58 -30.55 -48.29
CA PRO A 38 -8.20 -30.08 -48.14
C PRO A 38 -7.35 -30.38 -49.42
N PRO A 39 -5.99 -30.45 -49.46
CA PRO A 39 -5.10 -31.39 -48.74
C PRO A 39 -3.78 -30.69 -48.26
N ASN A 40 -2.84 -31.26 -47.50
CA ASN A 40 -1.91 -32.34 -47.86
C ASN A 40 -0.96 -32.52 -46.64
N ASN A 41 -1.06 -33.59 -45.85
CA ASN A 41 -0.37 -34.88 -45.96
C ASN A 41 1.17 -34.83 -45.84
N ASN A 42 1.68 -35.35 -44.72
CA ASN A 42 2.66 -36.45 -44.64
C ASN A 42 2.76 -36.87 -43.16
N ASN A 43 2.17 -38.01 -42.78
CA ASN A 43 2.79 -39.35 -42.71
C ASN A 43 3.95 -39.39 -41.69
N SER A 44 4.03 -40.31 -40.73
CA SER A 44 3.42 -41.65 -40.67
C SER A 44 3.80 -42.39 -39.38
N MET A 45 2.83 -43.19 -38.90
CA MET A 45 2.95 -44.53 -38.29
C MET A 45 3.43 -44.67 -36.82
N ILE A 46 2.99 -45.64 -35.99
CA ILE A 46 1.99 -46.74 -35.98
C ILE A 46 1.97 -47.24 -34.50
N VAL A 47 0.85 -47.23 -33.76
CA VAL A 47 -0.16 -48.30 -33.49
C VAL A 47 -0.09 -48.87 -32.07
N GLY A 48 -1.28 -48.96 -31.46
CA GLY A 48 -1.68 -49.91 -30.42
C GLY A 48 -1.96 -49.23 -29.08
N GLY A 49 -3.15 -49.25 -28.48
CA GLY A 49 -4.44 -49.84 -28.81
C GLY A 49 -5.32 -49.75 -27.56
N GLY A 50 -6.62 -49.47 -27.75
CA GLY A 50 -7.69 -49.85 -26.82
C GLY A 50 -7.93 -48.99 -25.57
N GLY A 51 -9.20 -48.69 -25.32
CA GLY A 51 -9.72 -48.47 -23.97
C GLY A 51 -10.16 -47.04 -23.67
N GLY A 52 -11.47 -46.83 -23.65
CA GLY A 52 -12.11 -45.55 -23.37
C GLY A 52 -11.87 -45.00 -21.96
N GLY A 53 -12.15 -43.71 -21.83
CA GLY A 53 -12.16 -43.00 -20.56
C GLY A 53 -12.08 -41.51 -20.80
N VAL A 54 -13.25 -40.86 -20.86
CA VAL A 54 -13.38 -39.40 -20.87
C VAL A 54 -12.77 -38.85 -19.57
N GLY A 55 -11.49 -38.52 -19.62
CA GLY A 55 -10.77 -37.84 -18.55
C GLY A 55 -11.11 -36.35 -18.60
N LYS A 56 -11.86 -35.90 -17.60
CA LYS A 56 -11.98 -34.48 -17.20
C LYS A 56 -10.64 -33.78 -17.39
N GLY A 57 -10.63 -32.67 -18.13
CA GLY A 57 -9.50 -31.77 -18.23
C GLY A 57 -8.97 -31.44 -16.83
N LYS A 58 -7.80 -31.98 -16.50
CA LYS A 58 -7.08 -31.73 -15.27
C LYS A 58 -6.71 -30.25 -15.29
N LYS A 59 -7.43 -29.45 -14.51
CA LYS A 59 -7.14 -28.05 -14.22
C LYS A 59 -5.63 -27.97 -13.95
N LYS A 60 -4.86 -27.27 -14.81
CA LYS A 60 -3.40 -27.11 -14.66
C LYS A 60 -3.10 -26.59 -13.24
N THR A 61 -2.82 -27.50 -12.32
CA THR A 61 -2.13 -27.20 -11.07
C THR A 61 -0.76 -26.70 -11.48
N GLY A 62 -0.44 -25.46 -11.11
CA GLY A 62 0.78 -24.77 -11.53
C GLY A 62 2.01 -25.65 -11.41
N GLY A 63 2.87 -25.60 -12.43
CA GLY A 63 4.11 -26.35 -12.48
C GLY A 63 5.09 -25.99 -11.36
N PRO A 64 6.24 -26.67 -11.29
CA PRO A 64 7.27 -26.36 -10.31
C PRO A 64 7.63 -24.88 -10.38
N LYS A 65 7.77 -24.25 -9.21
CA LYS A 65 8.18 -22.85 -9.09
C LYS A 65 9.63 -22.78 -8.64
N LEU A 66 10.28 -21.67 -8.97
CA LEU A 66 11.64 -21.40 -8.54
C LEU A 66 11.66 -20.82 -7.12
N TRP A 67 12.40 -21.48 -6.24
CA TRP A 67 12.63 -21.05 -4.87
C TRP A 67 14.12 -20.86 -4.62
N MET A 68 14.46 -19.95 -3.69
CA MET A 68 15.79 -19.88 -3.11
C MET A 68 15.69 -20.28 -1.64
N ARG A 69 16.52 -21.22 -1.25
CA ARG A 69 16.63 -21.73 0.12
C ARG A 69 17.85 -21.11 0.77
N PHE A 70 17.71 -20.63 1.99
CA PHE A 70 18.83 -20.22 2.83
C PHE A 70 18.84 -21.04 4.11
N ASP A 71 20.01 -21.51 4.53
CA ASP A 71 20.21 -22.11 5.84
C ASP A 71 20.62 -21.07 6.90
N ARG A 72 20.69 -21.49 8.17
CA ARG A 72 21.19 -20.67 9.28
C ARG A 72 22.60 -20.09 9.06
N SER A 73 23.41 -20.71 8.21
CA SER A 73 24.77 -20.22 7.88
C SER A 73 24.79 -19.24 6.72
N GLY A 74 23.63 -18.86 6.17
CA GLY A 74 23.52 -17.96 5.03
C GLY A 74 23.86 -18.59 3.68
N ARG A 75 24.06 -19.92 3.60
CA ARG A 75 24.29 -20.60 2.32
C ARG A 75 22.98 -20.64 1.55
N SER A 76 23.01 -20.10 0.34
CA SER A 76 21.86 -20.03 -0.55
C SER A 76 21.90 -21.10 -1.64
N GLU A 77 20.79 -21.77 -1.88
CA GLU A 77 20.62 -22.79 -2.93
C GLU A 77 19.36 -22.49 -3.74
N LEU A 78 19.45 -22.59 -5.07
CA LEU A 78 18.30 -22.43 -5.96
C LEU A 78 17.63 -23.79 -6.17
N VAL A 79 16.35 -23.91 -5.86
CA VAL A 79 15.63 -25.18 -5.90
C VAL A 79 14.30 -25.01 -6.65
N GLU A 80 14.03 -25.92 -7.59
CA GLU A 80 12.72 -26.04 -8.20
C GLU A 80 11.84 -26.99 -7.37
N CYS A 81 10.79 -26.45 -6.77
CA CYS A 81 9.88 -27.21 -5.92
C CYS A 81 8.45 -27.09 -6.44
N ASP A 82 7.74 -28.23 -6.45
CA ASP A 82 6.31 -28.24 -6.65
C ASP A 82 5.57 -27.85 -5.37
N LYS A 83 4.28 -27.51 -5.51
CA LYS A 83 3.43 -27.09 -4.39
C LYS A 83 3.41 -28.14 -3.26
N SER A 84 3.38 -29.43 -3.63
CA SER A 84 3.35 -30.56 -2.69
C SER A 84 4.62 -30.68 -1.87
N ALA A 85 5.79 -30.52 -2.49
CA ALA A 85 7.07 -30.60 -1.81
C ALA A 85 7.19 -29.51 -0.74
N ILE A 86 6.82 -28.26 -1.06
CA ILE A 86 6.86 -27.14 -0.10
C ILE A 86 5.93 -27.39 1.07
N VAL A 87 4.69 -27.81 0.82
CA VAL A 87 3.70 -28.14 1.86
C VAL A 87 4.22 -29.22 2.81
N ARG A 88 4.83 -30.28 2.27
CA ARG A 88 5.39 -31.36 3.07
C ARG A 88 6.63 -30.92 3.86
N ARG A 89 7.50 -30.13 3.23
CA ARG A 89 8.78 -29.70 3.80
C ARG A 89 8.58 -28.69 4.93
N ALA A 90 7.79 -27.64 4.71
CA ALA A 90 7.53 -26.61 5.70
C ALA A 90 6.41 -26.97 6.70
N ALA A 91 5.81 -28.16 6.57
CA ALA A 91 4.68 -28.61 7.37
C ALA A 91 3.49 -27.62 7.44
N ILE A 92 3.25 -26.87 6.35
CA ILE A 92 2.16 -25.88 6.28
C ILE A 92 0.93 -26.41 5.53
N PRO A 93 -0.30 -26.07 5.95
CA PRO A 93 -1.51 -26.35 5.19
C PRO A 93 -1.45 -25.82 3.75
N ALA A 94 -1.91 -26.60 2.77
CA ALA A 94 -1.90 -26.21 1.35
C ALA A 94 -2.75 -24.95 1.01
N ARG A 95 -3.60 -24.51 1.94
CA ARG A 95 -4.37 -23.26 1.87
C ARG A 95 -3.47 -22.03 2.10
N ASP A 96 -2.50 -22.12 2.99
CA ASP A 96 -1.66 -20.99 3.39
C ASP A 96 -0.65 -20.67 2.29
N LEU A 97 -0.20 -21.69 1.55
CA LEU A 97 0.61 -21.49 0.35
C LEU A 97 -0.12 -20.73 -0.78
N ARG A 98 -1.46 -20.57 -0.71
CA ARG A 98 -2.20 -19.72 -1.67
C ARG A 98 -1.91 -18.25 -1.45
N ILE A 99 -1.56 -17.84 -0.23
CA ILE A 99 -1.22 -16.46 0.13
C ILE A 99 -0.01 -15.98 -0.68
N LEU A 100 0.95 -16.87 -0.96
CA LEU A 100 2.09 -16.56 -1.83
C LEU A 100 1.74 -16.61 -3.33
N GLY A 101 0.51 -17.03 -3.65
CA GLY A 101 0.00 -17.17 -5.01
C GLY A 101 -0.29 -15.83 -5.70
N PRO A 102 -0.51 -15.84 -7.02
CA PRO A 102 -0.75 -14.63 -7.81
C PRO A 102 -1.97 -13.84 -7.33
N VAL A 103 -3.00 -14.53 -6.81
CA VAL A 103 -4.27 -13.93 -6.33
C VAL A 103 -4.08 -12.97 -5.15
N PHE A 104 -3.05 -13.21 -4.33
CA PHE A 104 -2.78 -12.47 -3.09
C PHE A 104 -1.48 -11.64 -3.20
N SER A 105 -0.97 -11.42 -4.42
CA SER A 105 0.26 -10.64 -4.64
C SER A 105 0.15 -9.15 -4.24
N HIS A 106 -1.05 -8.72 -3.85
CA HIS A 106 -1.32 -7.34 -3.44
C HIS A 106 -1.79 -7.24 -1.98
N SER A 107 -1.79 -8.33 -1.21
CA SER A 107 -2.03 -8.30 0.24
C SER A 107 -0.70 -8.42 0.97
N SER A 108 -0.62 -7.83 2.15
CA SER A 108 0.44 -8.11 3.13
C SER A 108 -0.15 -9.05 4.19
N SER A 109 0.62 -10.04 4.64
CA SER A 109 0.21 -10.99 5.67
C SER A 109 1.42 -11.72 6.28
N ILE A 110 1.43 -11.90 7.58
CA ILE A 110 2.40 -12.68 8.34
C ILE A 110 1.60 -13.75 9.10
N LEU A 111 1.79 -15.01 8.72
CA LEU A 111 0.98 -16.09 9.26
C LEU A 111 1.83 -17.07 10.05
N ALA A 112 1.55 -17.17 11.34
CA ALA A 112 2.15 -18.18 12.19
C ALA A 112 1.51 -19.57 11.98
N ARG A 113 2.36 -20.59 11.96
CA ARG A 113 2.01 -22.01 11.99
C ARG A 113 2.96 -22.74 12.92
N GLU A 114 2.60 -23.97 13.27
CA GLU A 114 3.31 -24.78 14.27
C GLU A 114 4.83 -24.88 14.05
N LYS A 115 5.29 -24.97 12.80
CA LYS A 115 6.71 -25.12 12.45
C LYS A 115 7.24 -24.09 11.45
N ALA A 116 6.40 -23.13 11.05
CA ALA A 116 6.75 -22.18 9.99
C ALA A 116 5.97 -20.88 10.12
N MET A 117 6.57 -19.80 9.66
CA MET A 117 5.95 -18.49 9.45
C MET A 117 5.88 -18.24 7.94
N VAL A 118 4.68 -17.95 7.44
CA VAL A 118 4.49 -17.58 6.03
C VAL A 118 4.43 -16.06 5.93
N VAL A 119 5.43 -15.48 5.27
CA VAL A 119 5.61 -14.03 5.14
C VAL A 119 5.27 -13.61 3.72
N ASN A 120 4.30 -12.73 3.58
CA ASN A 120 3.95 -12.07 2.32
C ASN A 120 3.94 -10.56 2.59
N LEU A 121 5.03 -9.88 2.27
CA LEU A 121 5.19 -8.44 2.51
C LEU A 121 5.58 -7.78 1.19
N GLU A 122 4.65 -7.03 0.59
CA GLU A 122 4.85 -6.38 -0.71
C GLU A 122 5.33 -7.37 -1.79
N PHE A 123 6.61 -7.28 -2.20
CA PHE A 123 7.21 -8.16 -3.19
C PHE A 123 7.92 -9.37 -2.58
N ILE A 124 8.13 -9.40 -1.26
CA ILE A 124 8.78 -10.50 -0.54
C ILE A 124 7.75 -11.57 -0.20
N LYS A 125 8.01 -12.80 -0.65
CA LYS A 125 7.16 -13.97 -0.45
C LYS A 125 8.02 -15.12 0.07
N ALA A 126 7.98 -15.35 1.37
CA ALA A 126 8.87 -16.28 2.04
C ALA A 126 8.13 -17.24 2.98
N ILE A 127 8.73 -18.40 3.21
CA ILE A 127 8.35 -19.32 4.28
C ILE A 127 9.58 -19.47 5.16
N VAL A 128 9.47 -19.01 6.39
CA VAL A 128 10.53 -19.04 7.39
C VAL A 128 10.26 -20.21 8.33
N THR A 129 11.26 -21.03 8.58
CA THR A 129 11.24 -22.08 9.60
C THR A 129 12.31 -21.76 10.63
N ALA A 130 12.40 -22.53 11.71
CA ALA A 130 13.48 -22.35 12.68
C ALA A 130 14.89 -22.54 12.06
N GLU A 131 15.03 -23.32 10.97
CA GLU A 131 16.34 -23.74 10.44
C GLU A 131 16.67 -23.20 9.03
N GLU A 132 15.65 -22.83 8.26
CA GLU A 132 15.82 -22.37 6.89
C GLU A 132 14.72 -21.39 6.46
N VAL A 133 15.00 -20.56 5.46
CA VAL A 133 14.01 -19.75 4.76
C VAL A 133 13.89 -20.15 3.30
N LEU A 134 12.67 -20.24 2.81
CA LEU A 134 12.32 -20.54 1.42
C LEU A 134 11.69 -19.30 0.78
N LEU A 135 12.43 -18.65 -0.10
CA LEU A 135 12.01 -17.44 -0.82
C LEU A 135 11.48 -17.78 -2.21
N LEU A 136 10.29 -17.28 -2.54
CA LEU A 136 9.65 -17.49 -3.83
C LEU A 136 10.09 -16.45 -4.87
N GLU A 137 10.38 -16.91 -6.09
CA GLU A 137 10.71 -16.05 -7.24
C GLU A 137 11.88 -15.07 -6.92
N PRO A 138 13.05 -15.60 -6.53
CA PRO A 138 14.19 -14.83 -6.00
C PRO A 138 14.91 -13.95 -7.04
N LEU A 139 14.60 -14.12 -8.33
CA LEU A 139 15.26 -13.41 -9.44
C LEU A 139 14.55 -12.10 -9.82
N ARG A 140 13.44 -11.75 -9.15
CA ARG A 140 12.75 -10.47 -9.38
C ARG A 140 13.60 -9.31 -8.86
N GLN A 141 13.70 -8.22 -9.63
CA GLN A 141 14.59 -7.11 -9.34
C GLN A 141 14.34 -6.48 -7.97
N GLU A 142 13.07 -6.40 -7.56
CA GLU A 142 12.68 -5.84 -6.26
C GLU A 142 13.07 -6.76 -5.09
N VAL A 143 13.23 -8.07 -5.33
CA VAL A 143 13.56 -9.07 -4.31
C VAL A 143 15.07 -9.21 -4.09
N LEU A 144 15.89 -8.77 -5.05
CA LEU A 144 17.36 -8.90 -4.98
C LEU A 144 17.98 -8.23 -3.73
N PRO A 145 17.58 -7.01 -3.31
CA PRO A 145 18.11 -6.41 -2.09
C PRO A 145 17.91 -7.29 -0.85
N PHE A 146 16.76 -7.95 -0.75
CA PHE A 146 16.46 -8.90 0.32
C PHE A 146 17.35 -10.14 0.26
N VAL A 147 17.56 -10.70 -0.93
CA VAL A 147 18.48 -11.83 -1.16
C VAL A 147 19.91 -11.47 -0.73
N ASP A 148 20.37 -10.27 -1.10
CA ASP A 148 21.73 -9.83 -0.81
C ASP A 148 21.92 -9.55 0.70
N GLN A 149 20.94 -8.93 1.35
CA GLN A 149 20.98 -8.73 2.81
C GLN A 149 20.94 -10.06 3.58
N LEU A 150 20.11 -11.03 3.16
CA LEU A 150 20.12 -12.37 3.78
C LEU A 150 21.49 -13.05 3.66
N ARG A 151 22.16 -12.95 2.51
CA ARG A 151 23.52 -13.51 2.33
C ARG A 151 24.55 -12.84 3.23
N GLN A 152 24.42 -11.54 3.47
CA GLN A 152 25.39 -10.77 4.23
C GLN A 152 25.18 -10.90 5.75
N GLN A 153 23.93 -10.84 6.22
CA GLN A 153 23.65 -10.73 7.66
C GLN A 153 23.48 -12.08 8.37
N LEU A 154 22.97 -13.12 7.69
CA LEU A 154 22.78 -14.45 8.31
C LEU A 154 24.10 -15.11 8.80
N PRO A 155 25.24 -15.03 8.07
CA PRO A 155 26.50 -15.61 8.54
C PRO A 155 27.11 -14.90 9.76
N HIS A 156 26.76 -13.63 9.99
CA HIS A 156 27.37 -12.80 11.03
C HIS A 156 26.60 -12.79 12.35
N LYS A 157 25.34 -13.26 12.38
CA LYS A 157 24.48 -13.30 13.57
C LYS A 157 24.20 -14.74 14.07
N SER A 158 25.03 -15.72 13.70
CA SER A 158 24.83 -17.11 14.11
C SER A 158 25.32 -17.36 15.55
N PRO A 159 24.53 -18.02 16.42
CA PRO A 159 24.95 -18.35 17.77
C PRO A 159 25.97 -19.49 17.73
N PHE A 160 26.98 -19.41 18.59
CA PHE A 160 28.13 -20.32 18.78
C PHE A 160 29.44 -19.92 18.07
N GLN A 161 30.15 -18.98 18.68
CA GLN A 161 31.60 -19.12 18.80
C GLN A 161 32.05 -18.73 20.22
N GLY A 162 31.80 -19.64 21.16
CA GLY A 162 32.39 -19.60 22.49
C GLY A 162 33.45 -20.70 22.65
N ALA A 163 34.64 -20.28 23.07
CA ALA A 163 35.68 -21.00 23.83
C ALA A 163 37.02 -21.29 23.11
N GLY A 164 38.06 -20.54 23.53
CA GLY A 164 39.37 -21.12 23.84
C GLY A 164 40.61 -20.35 23.35
N HIS A 165 41.11 -19.39 24.13
CA HIS A 165 42.43 -19.54 24.79
C HIS A 165 42.62 -18.48 25.88
N MET A 166 42.93 -18.95 27.09
CA MET A 166 43.50 -18.17 28.18
C MET A 166 44.93 -17.77 27.83
N ASP A 167 45.38 -16.62 28.31
CA ASP A 167 46.66 -16.54 29.00
C ASP A 167 46.63 -15.34 29.97
N GLU A 168 46.66 -15.68 31.25
CA GLU A 168 46.95 -14.81 32.37
C GLU A 168 48.44 -14.43 32.33
N GLN A 169 48.75 -13.15 32.50
CA GLN A 169 50.03 -12.74 33.06
C GLN A 169 49.82 -11.59 34.04
N ASP A 170 49.95 -11.95 35.31
CA ASP A 170 50.01 -11.07 36.48
C ASP A 170 51.06 -9.96 36.34
N ASN A 171 50.73 -8.76 36.84
CA ASN A 171 51.62 -8.08 37.80
C ASN A 171 50.87 -7.01 38.60
N GLU A 172 50.67 -7.26 39.90
CA GLU A 172 50.24 -6.24 40.87
C GLU A 172 51.42 -5.37 41.32
N THR A 173 51.17 -4.08 41.55
CA THR A 173 51.32 -3.35 42.84
C THR A 173 51.53 -1.85 42.61
N HIS A 174 50.58 -1.00 43.04
CA HIS A 174 50.75 -0.06 44.17
C HIS A 174 49.57 0.92 44.28
N VAL A 175 49.11 1.08 45.51
CA VAL A 175 48.03 1.97 45.98
C VAL A 175 48.55 3.38 46.24
N SER A 176 47.80 4.43 45.84
CA SER A 176 47.41 5.58 46.71
C SER A 176 46.59 6.66 45.98
N THR A 177 45.34 6.79 46.43
CA THR A 177 44.67 8.04 46.84
C THR A 177 44.51 9.20 45.85
N GLY A 178 43.25 9.43 45.43
CA GLY A 178 42.67 10.78 45.37
C GLY A 178 42.24 11.29 43.98
N ARG A 179 40.93 11.50 43.84
CA ARG A 179 40.19 12.19 42.75
C ARG A 179 39.94 11.38 41.47
N GLN A 180 38.89 10.57 41.55
CA GLN A 180 38.23 9.92 40.42
C GLN A 180 37.56 10.98 39.50
N TRP A 181 38.28 11.41 38.48
CA TRP A 181 37.71 11.78 37.19
C TRP A 181 38.46 10.92 36.17
N LEU A 182 37.85 9.82 35.75
CA LEU A 182 38.36 9.03 34.63
C LEU A 182 37.58 9.35 33.36
N PRO A 183 38.25 9.30 32.19
CA PRO A 183 37.71 9.71 30.91
C PRO A 183 36.73 8.68 30.39
N VAL A 184 35.73 9.17 29.65
CA VAL A 184 34.81 8.39 28.81
C VAL A 184 35.59 7.37 27.96
N PRO A 185 35.30 6.07 28.06
CA PRO A 185 35.43 5.18 26.93
C PRO A 185 34.14 5.29 26.11
N GLU A 186 34.28 5.64 24.84
CA GLU A 186 33.26 5.34 23.83
C GLU A 186 32.92 3.85 23.94
N ALA A 187 31.77 3.54 24.53
CA ALA A 187 31.20 2.20 24.51
C ALA A 187 30.55 1.98 23.13
N THR A 188 31.39 1.91 22.10
CA THR A 188 31.08 1.21 20.85
C THR A 188 31.20 -0.29 21.11
N GLU A 189 30.22 -0.85 21.81
CA GLU A 189 29.95 -2.29 21.88
C GLU A 189 28.47 -2.40 22.25
N GLY A 190 27.62 -2.25 21.23
CA GLY A 190 26.19 -2.44 21.38
C GLY A 190 25.93 -3.85 21.90
N LEU A 191 25.16 -3.95 22.99
CA LEU A 191 24.59 -5.19 23.48
C LEU A 191 23.82 -5.84 22.32
N GLN A 192 24.47 -6.77 21.62
CA GLN A 192 23.86 -7.49 20.51
C GLN A 192 22.95 -8.54 21.15
N TYR A 193 21.71 -8.16 21.43
CA TYR A 193 20.64 -9.12 21.72
C TYR A 193 20.48 -9.97 20.45
N ASP A 194 21.04 -11.18 20.48
CA ASP A 194 20.95 -12.10 19.35
C ASP A 194 19.50 -12.56 19.18
N LEU A 195 18.77 -11.88 18.29
CA LEU A 195 17.42 -12.25 17.87
C LEU A 195 17.44 -13.69 17.31
N PRO A 196 16.43 -14.54 17.62
CA PRO A 196 16.23 -15.82 16.96
C PRO A 196 16.24 -15.74 15.43
N PHE A 197 16.66 -16.82 14.76
CA PHE A 197 16.80 -16.87 13.29
C PHE A 197 15.57 -16.37 12.54
N GLU A 198 14.37 -16.78 12.98
CA GLU A 198 13.11 -16.36 12.37
C GLU A 198 12.89 -14.83 12.42
N PHE A 199 13.34 -14.17 13.49
CA PHE A 199 13.19 -12.72 13.66
C PHE A 199 14.30 -11.94 12.98
N GLN A 200 15.50 -12.50 12.84
CA GLN A 200 16.53 -11.92 11.97
C GLN A 200 16.04 -11.86 10.52
N VAL A 201 15.41 -12.94 10.03
CA VAL A 201 14.84 -12.97 8.67
C VAL A 201 13.67 -11.98 8.55
N LEU A 202 12.82 -11.87 9.57
CA LEU A 202 11.70 -10.93 9.59
C LEU A 202 12.17 -9.48 9.62
N GLU A 203 13.16 -9.16 10.45
CA GLU A 203 13.82 -7.84 10.55
C GLU A 203 14.34 -7.43 9.17
N ILE A 204 15.13 -8.28 8.52
CA ILE A 204 15.67 -8.00 7.18
C ILE A 204 14.54 -7.81 6.15
N ALA A 205 13.46 -8.59 6.23
CA ALA A 205 12.32 -8.44 5.32
C ALA A 205 11.61 -7.09 5.52
N LEU A 206 11.38 -6.70 6.77
CA LEU A 206 10.76 -5.43 7.13
C LEU A 206 11.65 -4.24 6.77
N GLU A 207 12.96 -4.33 7.02
CA GLU A 207 13.94 -3.29 6.66
C GLU A 207 13.90 -2.99 5.15
N VAL A 208 13.97 -4.03 4.31
CA VAL A 208 13.94 -3.89 2.85
C VAL A 208 12.62 -3.29 2.38
N VAL A 209 11.50 -3.78 2.91
CA VAL A 209 10.16 -3.31 2.51
C VAL A 209 9.94 -1.86 2.95
N CYS A 210 10.30 -1.51 4.18
CA CYS A 210 10.15 -0.13 4.68
C CYS A 210 11.06 0.84 3.91
N THR A 211 12.31 0.47 3.64
CA THR A 211 13.24 1.27 2.83
C THR A 211 12.72 1.46 1.40
N TYR A 212 12.16 0.41 0.81
CA TYR A 212 11.54 0.49 -0.52
C TYR A 212 10.30 1.42 -0.52
N LEU A 213 9.45 1.34 0.50
CA LEU A 213 8.26 2.19 0.61
C LEU A 213 8.64 3.64 0.84
N ASP A 214 9.61 3.92 1.72
CA ASP A 214 10.06 5.29 1.99
C ASP A 214 10.72 5.93 0.76
N SER A 215 11.56 5.20 0.02
CA SER A 215 12.11 5.68 -1.25
C SER A 215 11.03 5.94 -2.30
N SER A 216 10.00 5.08 -2.38
CA SER A 216 8.84 5.31 -3.25
C SER A 216 8.07 6.59 -2.88
N VAL A 217 7.99 6.94 -1.58
CA VAL A 217 7.38 8.19 -1.11
C VAL A 217 8.26 9.38 -1.46
N ALA A 218 9.58 9.29 -1.27
CA ALA A 218 10.51 10.35 -1.63
C ALA A 218 10.46 10.66 -3.15
N ASP A 219 10.33 9.65 -4.00
CA ASP A 219 10.14 9.82 -5.44
C ASP A 219 8.78 10.47 -5.76
N LEU A 220 7.72 10.09 -5.04
CA LEU A 220 6.41 10.73 -5.17
C LEU A 220 6.46 12.20 -4.78
N GLU A 221 7.12 12.56 -3.68
CA GLU A 221 7.32 13.94 -3.24
C GLU A 221 8.08 14.76 -4.27
N ARG A 222 9.21 14.22 -4.76
CA ARG A 222 10.06 14.87 -5.76
C ARG A 222 9.32 15.15 -7.07
N THR A 223 8.36 14.31 -7.43
CA THR A 223 7.53 14.49 -8.63
C THR A 223 6.27 15.33 -8.36
N ALA A 224 5.71 15.30 -7.16
CA ALA A 224 4.49 16.01 -6.79
C ALA A 224 4.67 17.54 -6.79
N TYR A 225 5.64 18.05 -6.03
CA TYR A 225 5.83 19.48 -5.85
C TYR A 225 6.00 20.28 -7.16
N PRO A 226 6.83 19.88 -8.13
CA PRO A 226 6.97 20.63 -9.37
C PRO A 226 5.70 20.58 -10.24
N VAL A 227 4.98 19.45 -10.26
CA VAL A 227 3.72 19.32 -11.03
C VAL A 227 2.63 20.24 -10.46
N LEU A 228 2.58 20.39 -9.14
CA LEU A 228 1.61 21.23 -8.45
C LEU A 228 1.93 22.73 -8.60
N ASP A 229 3.22 23.11 -8.50
CA ASP A 229 3.65 24.49 -8.80
C ASP A 229 3.40 24.87 -10.27
N GLU A 230 3.63 23.94 -11.20
CA GLU A 230 3.27 24.15 -12.61
C GLU A 230 1.76 24.35 -12.78
N LEU A 231 0.93 23.49 -12.16
CA LEU A 231 -0.53 23.64 -12.21
C LEU A 231 -1.01 24.99 -11.64
N ALA A 232 -0.43 25.46 -10.53
CA ALA A 232 -0.78 26.73 -9.91
C ALA A 232 -0.44 27.94 -10.81
N ARG A 233 0.57 27.83 -11.68
CA ARG A 233 0.96 28.88 -12.63
C ARG A 233 0.11 28.86 -13.89
N ASN A 234 -0.16 27.67 -14.43
CA ASN A 234 -0.96 27.52 -15.64
C ASN A 234 -1.91 26.31 -15.59
N VAL A 235 -3.20 26.62 -15.61
CA VAL A 235 -4.23 25.58 -15.68
C VAL A 235 -4.33 25.08 -17.12
N SER A 236 -3.78 23.90 -17.38
CA SER A 236 -3.83 23.23 -18.67
C SER A 236 -4.38 21.81 -18.53
N THR A 237 -4.99 21.28 -19.59
CA THR A 237 -5.50 19.90 -19.62
C THR A 237 -4.41 18.88 -19.34
N LYS A 238 -3.17 19.15 -19.79
CA LYS A 238 -1.99 18.33 -19.55
C LYS A 238 -1.60 18.30 -18.06
N ASN A 239 -1.60 19.46 -17.40
CA ASN A 239 -1.23 19.54 -15.98
C ASN A 239 -2.28 18.86 -15.09
N LEU A 240 -3.56 18.98 -15.44
CA LEU A 240 -4.65 18.26 -14.76
C LEU A 240 -4.53 16.73 -14.93
N GLU A 241 -4.08 16.26 -16.10
CA GLU A 241 -3.79 14.84 -16.32
C GLU A 241 -2.59 14.34 -15.50
N HIS A 242 -1.54 15.16 -15.39
CA HIS A 242 -0.41 14.88 -14.51
C HIS A 242 -0.85 14.79 -13.04
N VAL A 243 -1.66 15.73 -12.55
CA VAL A 243 -2.21 15.68 -11.18
C VAL A 243 -3.11 14.47 -10.95
N ARG A 244 -3.94 14.09 -11.94
CA ARG A 244 -4.74 12.86 -11.85
C ARG A 244 -3.86 11.61 -11.71
N THR A 245 -2.78 11.55 -12.49
CA THR A 245 -1.80 10.45 -12.42
C THR A 245 -1.10 10.43 -11.08
N LEU A 246 -0.72 11.61 -10.57
CA LEU A 246 -0.12 11.79 -9.25
C LEU A 246 -1.06 11.29 -8.14
N LYS A 247 -2.35 11.69 -8.14
CA LYS A 247 -3.36 11.20 -7.19
C LYS A 247 -3.54 9.68 -7.25
N SER A 248 -3.55 9.10 -8.45
CA SER A 248 -3.63 7.65 -8.61
C SER A 248 -2.41 6.93 -8.03
N ASN A 249 -1.21 7.46 -8.26
CA ASN A 249 0.03 6.91 -7.70
C ASN A 249 0.07 7.04 -6.18
N LEU A 250 -0.31 8.21 -5.65
CA LEU A 250 -0.43 8.47 -4.21
C LEU A 250 -1.40 7.49 -3.55
N THR A 251 -2.60 7.33 -4.11
CA THR A 251 -3.61 6.42 -3.55
C THR A 251 -3.12 4.97 -3.53
N ARG A 252 -2.44 4.55 -4.60
CA ARG A 252 -1.85 3.21 -4.68
C ARG A 252 -0.74 3.02 -3.65
N LEU A 253 0.14 4.00 -3.47
CA LEU A 253 1.24 3.93 -2.51
C LEU A 253 0.72 3.96 -1.07
N LEU A 254 -0.24 4.82 -0.76
CA LEU A 254 -0.90 4.86 0.55
C LEU A 254 -1.50 3.50 0.91
N ALA A 255 -2.23 2.88 -0.03
CA ALA A 255 -2.83 1.57 0.20
C ALA A 255 -1.80 0.45 0.41
N ARG A 256 -0.59 0.57 -0.15
CA ARG A 256 0.51 -0.38 0.07
C ARG A 256 1.10 -0.25 1.47
N VAL A 257 1.46 0.98 1.87
CA VAL A 257 1.96 1.29 3.22
C VAL A 257 0.94 0.87 4.28
N GLN A 258 -0.34 1.18 4.08
CA GLN A 258 -1.41 0.80 5.00
C GLN A 258 -1.49 -0.71 5.19
N LYS A 259 -1.41 -1.52 4.14
CA LYS A 259 -1.49 -2.98 4.28
C LYS A 259 -0.38 -3.57 5.14
N VAL A 260 0.85 -3.10 4.97
CA VAL A 260 1.98 -3.59 5.78
C VAL A 260 1.80 -3.13 7.22
N ARG A 261 1.42 -1.86 7.42
CA ARG A 261 1.18 -1.29 8.74
C ARG A 261 0.05 -2.00 9.48
N ASP A 262 -1.10 -2.20 8.83
CA ASP A 262 -2.28 -2.83 9.41
C ASP A 262 -1.99 -4.30 9.78
N GLU A 263 -1.13 -4.99 9.03
CA GLU A 263 -0.67 -6.35 9.39
C GLU A 263 0.20 -6.35 10.64
N ILE A 264 1.10 -5.37 10.78
CA ILE A 264 1.94 -5.23 11.99
C ILE A 264 1.10 -4.81 13.19
N GLU A 265 0.15 -3.89 13.01
CA GLU A 265 -0.83 -3.50 14.03
C GLU A 265 -1.61 -4.71 14.54
N HIS A 266 -2.10 -5.54 13.61
CA HIS A 266 -2.83 -6.75 13.96
C HIS A 266 -2.01 -7.74 14.79
N LEU A 267 -0.72 -7.90 14.49
CA LEU A 267 0.18 -8.73 15.30
C LEU A 267 0.44 -8.11 16.67
N LEU A 268 0.67 -6.80 16.74
CA LEU A 268 0.90 -6.09 18.01
C LEU A 268 -0.33 -6.10 18.93
N ASP A 269 -1.53 -6.21 18.37
CA ASP A 269 -2.78 -6.28 19.16
C ASP A 269 -2.95 -7.60 19.95
N ASP A 270 -2.27 -8.69 19.56
CA ASP A 270 -2.44 -10.02 20.18
C ASP A 270 -1.10 -10.72 20.50
N ASN A 271 -0.78 -10.80 21.79
CA ASN A 271 0.41 -11.48 22.29
C ASN A 271 0.42 -12.99 22.01
N GLU A 272 -0.73 -13.63 21.79
CA GLU A 272 -0.79 -15.04 21.39
C GLU A 272 -0.28 -15.22 19.95
N ASP A 273 -0.72 -14.36 19.02
CA ASP A 273 -0.26 -14.36 17.63
C ASP A 273 1.25 -14.07 17.54
N MET A 274 1.77 -13.15 18.36
CA MET A 274 3.21 -12.90 18.48
C MET A 274 3.98 -14.08 19.06
N ALA A 275 3.49 -14.67 20.15
CA ALA A 275 4.11 -15.86 20.75
C ALA A 275 4.16 -17.01 19.75
N ASP A 276 3.19 -17.07 18.86
CA ASP A 276 3.08 -18.11 17.85
C ASP A 276 4.18 -18.05 16.78
N LEU A 277 4.82 -16.88 16.61
CA LEU A 277 5.95 -16.65 15.71
C LEU A 277 7.31 -17.09 16.27
N TYR A 278 7.42 -17.45 17.55
CA TYR A 278 8.66 -17.97 18.17
C TYR A 278 8.95 -19.43 17.74
N LEU A 279 9.34 -19.61 16.48
CA LEU A 279 9.55 -20.93 15.86
C LEU A 279 10.70 -21.71 16.50
N THR A 280 11.81 -21.05 16.84
CA THR A 280 12.99 -21.68 17.45
C THR A 280 12.64 -22.20 18.85
N ARG A 281 11.87 -21.43 19.63
CA ARG A 281 11.36 -21.87 20.95
C ARG A 281 10.51 -23.13 20.83
N LYS A 282 9.53 -23.12 19.91
CA LYS A 282 8.65 -24.27 19.63
C LYS A 282 9.42 -25.50 19.13
N TRP A 283 10.44 -25.29 18.30
CA TRP A 283 11.28 -26.36 17.78
C TRP A 283 12.06 -27.08 18.88
N ILE A 284 12.70 -26.33 19.80
CA ILE A 284 13.43 -26.89 20.94
C ILE A 284 12.50 -27.69 21.86
N GLN A 285 11.32 -27.14 22.18
CA GLN A 285 10.34 -27.80 23.04
C GLN A 285 9.82 -29.11 22.45
N ASN A 286 9.59 -29.15 21.13
CA ASN A 286 9.18 -30.35 20.41
C ASN A 286 10.28 -31.42 20.40
N GLN A 287 11.55 -31.05 20.26
CA GLN A 287 12.65 -32.01 20.35
C GLN A 287 12.80 -32.63 21.75
N GLN A 288 12.69 -31.82 22.80
CA GLN A 288 12.82 -32.31 24.18
C GLN A 288 11.70 -33.29 24.56
N SER A 289 10.47 -33.01 24.12
CA SER A 289 9.32 -33.88 24.34
C SER A 289 9.43 -35.20 23.55
N GLU A 290 9.90 -35.17 22.31
CA GLU A 290 10.20 -36.38 21.53
C GLU A 290 11.32 -37.22 22.19
N ALA A 291 12.38 -36.59 22.70
CA ALA A 291 13.47 -37.27 23.40
C ALA A 291 13.01 -37.96 24.71
N LEU A 292 12.14 -37.31 25.49
CA LEU A 292 11.57 -37.87 26.72
C LEU A 292 10.67 -39.09 26.46
N LEU A 293 9.85 -39.04 25.40
CA LEU A 293 9.01 -40.15 24.98
C LEU A 293 9.84 -41.32 24.42
N GLY A 294 10.91 -41.03 23.66
CA GLY A 294 11.85 -42.04 23.15
C GLY A 294 12.64 -42.76 24.26
N ALA A 295 13.02 -42.05 25.33
CA ALA A 295 13.70 -42.63 26.48
C ALA A 295 12.78 -43.56 27.31
N ALA A 296 11.49 -43.22 27.45
CA ALA A 296 10.51 -44.05 28.14
C ALA A 296 10.21 -45.37 27.42
N ALA A 297 10.28 -45.39 26.09
CA ALA A 297 10.06 -46.61 25.29
C ALA A 297 11.21 -47.64 25.39
N SER A 298 12.42 -47.19 25.74
CA SER A 298 13.62 -48.05 25.77
C SER A 298 13.81 -48.85 27.06
N ASN A 299 12.98 -48.63 28.10
CA ASN A 299 13.12 -49.27 29.41
C ASN A 299 12.09 -50.39 29.70
N SER A 300 11.48 -51.00 28.68
CA SER A 300 10.38 -51.98 28.86
C SER A 300 10.68 -53.43 28.47
N ILE A 301 11.85 -53.98 28.86
CA ILE A 301 12.08 -55.44 28.86
C ILE A 301 12.52 -55.90 30.26
N ALA A 302 11.70 -56.72 30.90
CA ALA A 302 11.81 -57.18 32.29
C ALA A 302 12.32 -58.63 32.42
N THR A 303 13.06 -58.94 33.50
CA THR A 303 13.09 -60.28 34.16
C THR A 303 13.39 -60.21 35.68
N THR A 304 12.35 -60.38 36.49
CA THR A 304 12.19 -61.17 37.76
C THR A 304 13.31 -61.37 38.83
N SER A 305 13.07 -60.78 40.03
CA SER A 305 13.20 -61.27 41.45
C SER A 305 14.55 -61.65 42.12
N PRO A 306 14.68 -61.66 43.48
CA PRO A 306 14.02 -60.87 44.55
C PRO A 306 14.97 -60.28 45.65
N HIS A 307 14.44 -59.32 46.42
CA HIS A 307 14.80 -58.96 47.83
C HIS A 307 16.14 -58.22 48.14
N LEU A 308 16.05 -56.91 48.41
CA LEU A 308 16.45 -56.26 49.68
C LEU A 308 16.14 -54.76 49.65
N ARG A 309 15.57 -54.26 50.77
CA ARG A 309 15.18 -52.87 51.00
C ARG A 309 16.34 -51.90 50.76
N ARG A 310 16.11 -50.88 49.93
CA ARG A 310 16.77 -49.57 50.10
C ARG A 310 15.74 -48.47 49.90
N LEU A 311 15.50 -47.75 50.99
CA LEU A 311 14.69 -46.54 51.05
C LEU A 311 15.31 -45.49 50.13
N SER A 312 14.59 -45.07 49.09
CA SER A 312 14.81 -43.78 48.46
C SER A 312 13.45 -43.14 48.18
N SER A 313 13.26 -42.01 48.85
CA SER A 313 12.10 -41.14 48.82
C SER A 313 11.42 -41.07 47.45
N ALA A 314 10.15 -41.45 47.42
CA ALA A 314 9.22 -41.02 46.40
C ALA A 314 9.06 -39.50 46.51
N ARG A 315 9.92 -38.74 45.84
CA ARG A 315 9.49 -37.48 45.24
C ARG A 315 8.71 -37.84 43.99
N SER A 316 7.44 -38.22 44.18
CA SER A 316 6.41 -37.87 43.21
C SER A 316 6.39 -36.34 43.16
N GLY A 317 7.28 -35.79 42.31
CA GLY A 317 7.15 -34.43 41.83
C GLY A 317 5.87 -34.41 41.04
N SER A 318 4.80 -33.98 41.70
CA SER A 318 3.56 -33.52 41.10
C SER A 318 3.90 -32.85 39.77
N LEU A 319 3.28 -33.33 38.70
CA LEU A 319 3.11 -32.61 37.45
C LEU A 319 2.28 -31.36 37.75
N VAL A 320 2.88 -30.41 38.45
CA VAL A 320 2.47 -29.02 38.41
C VAL A 320 2.83 -28.59 37.01
N THR A 321 1.83 -28.65 36.13
CA THR A 321 1.70 -27.74 34.99
C THR A 321 2.33 -26.41 35.39
N SER A 322 3.54 -26.18 34.89
CA SER A 322 4.17 -24.88 34.85
C SER A 322 3.40 -24.01 33.84
N ASN A 323 2.15 -23.71 34.17
CA ASN A 323 1.26 -22.79 33.48
C ASN A 323 1.35 -21.39 34.13
N PHE A 324 2.45 -21.05 34.81
CA PHE A 324 2.62 -19.77 35.53
C PHE A 324 4.04 -19.17 35.35
N GLN A 325 4.65 -19.36 34.18
CA GLN A 325 5.92 -18.69 33.84
C GLN A 325 6.01 -18.33 32.35
N GLY A 326 4.86 -18.08 31.73
CA GLY A 326 4.73 -17.80 30.31
C GLY A 326 3.58 -16.83 30.04
N GLU A 327 3.47 -15.74 30.81
CA GLU A 327 3.05 -14.51 30.16
C GLU A 327 4.10 -14.28 29.08
N ASN A 328 3.68 -14.47 27.83
CA ASN A 328 4.57 -14.70 26.71
C ASN A 328 5.61 -13.60 26.65
N ASP A 329 6.86 -13.94 26.96
CA ASP A 329 8.02 -13.08 26.78
C ASP A 329 8.20 -12.87 25.26
N VAL A 330 7.44 -11.89 24.75
CA VAL A 330 7.39 -11.42 23.37
C VAL A 330 8.02 -10.04 23.25
N GLU A 331 8.63 -9.52 24.32
CA GLU A 331 9.15 -8.15 24.42
C GLU A 331 10.15 -7.84 23.30
N ASP A 332 11.05 -8.79 22.99
CA ASP A 332 12.01 -8.64 21.90
C ASP A 332 11.34 -8.46 20.52
N LEU A 333 10.28 -9.23 20.25
CA LEU A 333 9.55 -9.16 18.98
C LEU A 333 8.64 -7.93 18.94
N GLU A 334 7.99 -7.61 20.05
CA GLU A 334 7.15 -6.42 20.20
C GLU A 334 7.97 -5.16 19.92
N MET A 335 9.15 -5.01 20.54
CA MET A 335 10.06 -3.89 20.31
C MET A 335 10.48 -3.77 18.84
N LEU A 336 10.78 -4.90 18.19
CA LEU A 336 11.11 -4.94 16.76
C LEU A 336 9.94 -4.45 15.89
N LEU A 337 8.74 -5.00 16.13
CA LEU A 337 7.54 -4.68 15.36
C LEU A 337 7.07 -3.24 15.60
N GLU A 338 7.13 -2.74 16.83
CA GLU A 338 6.82 -1.35 17.19
C GLU A 338 7.71 -0.36 16.44
N ALA A 339 9.02 -0.62 16.33
CA ALA A 339 9.94 0.24 15.61
C ALA A 339 9.53 0.38 14.13
N TYR A 340 9.21 -0.73 13.46
CA TYR A 340 8.75 -0.72 12.07
C TYR A 340 7.33 -0.16 11.92
N PHE A 341 6.44 -0.37 12.89
CA PHE A 341 5.12 0.24 12.91
C PHE A 341 5.21 1.77 12.93
N MET A 342 6.05 2.30 13.83
CA MET A 342 6.29 3.75 13.93
C MET A 342 6.93 4.30 12.65
N GLN A 343 7.86 3.57 12.04
CA GLN A 343 8.44 3.96 10.75
C GLN A 343 7.36 4.03 9.65
N LEU A 344 6.50 3.01 9.53
CA LEU A 344 5.44 2.96 8.53
C LEU A 344 4.37 4.03 8.76
N ASP A 345 4.02 4.34 10.01
CA ASP A 345 3.10 5.45 10.28
C ASP A 345 3.74 6.80 9.95
N GLY A 346 5.04 6.97 10.20
CA GLY A 346 5.83 8.09 9.69
C GLY A 346 5.75 8.22 8.16
N THR A 347 6.02 7.15 7.42
CA THR A 347 5.90 7.10 5.95
C THR A 347 4.48 7.39 5.48
N ARG A 348 3.46 6.85 6.16
CA ARG A 348 2.05 7.14 5.87
C ARG A 348 1.72 8.62 6.06
N ASN A 349 2.19 9.24 7.13
CA ASN A 349 1.95 10.65 7.42
C ASN A 349 2.59 11.55 6.35
N LYS A 350 3.80 11.24 5.86
CA LYS A 350 4.40 11.92 4.70
C LYS A 350 3.48 11.88 3.47
N ILE A 351 2.92 10.71 3.13
CA ILE A 351 1.98 10.56 2.01
C ILE A 351 0.71 11.40 2.22
N LEU A 352 0.18 11.44 3.44
CA LEU A 352 -1.00 12.24 3.77
C LEU A 352 -0.73 13.74 3.63
N SER A 353 0.46 14.23 4.02
CA SER A 353 0.86 15.62 3.80
C SER A 353 0.94 15.98 2.31
N VAL A 354 1.47 15.09 1.46
CA VAL A 354 1.45 15.31 0.00
C VAL A 354 0.02 15.34 -0.53
N ARG A 355 -0.87 14.48 0.00
CA ARG A 355 -2.27 14.45 -0.40
C ARG A 355 -2.97 15.77 -0.09
N GLU A 356 -2.80 16.27 1.13
CA GLU A 356 -3.34 17.56 1.57
C GLU A 356 -2.85 18.68 0.65
N TYR A 357 -1.55 18.73 0.35
CA TYR A 357 -0.99 19.73 -0.57
C TYR A 357 -1.57 19.66 -1.99
N ILE A 358 -1.86 18.46 -2.51
CA ILE A 358 -2.54 18.31 -3.80
C ILE A 358 -3.98 18.82 -3.72
N ASP A 359 -4.72 18.44 -2.68
CA ASP A 359 -6.11 18.84 -2.49
C ASP A 359 -6.22 20.39 -2.32
N ASP A 360 -5.31 21.01 -1.56
CA ASP A 360 -5.19 22.47 -1.43
C ASP A 360 -4.88 23.16 -2.77
N THR A 361 -3.98 22.59 -3.57
CA THR A 361 -3.63 23.14 -4.89
C THR A 361 -4.82 23.06 -5.85
N GLU A 362 -5.59 21.97 -5.80
CA GLU A 362 -6.81 21.82 -6.61
C GLU A 362 -7.87 22.84 -6.22
N ASP A 363 -8.08 23.07 -4.93
CA ASP A 363 -9.01 24.09 -4.43
C ASP A 363 -8.58 25.50 -4.85
N TYR A 364 -7.29 25.82 -4.78
CA TYR A 364 -6.73 27.07 -5.29
C TYR A 364 -7.00 27.25 -6.80
N VAL A 365 -6.72 26.22 -7.59
CA VAL A 365 -6.94 26.23 -9.05
C VAL A 365 -8.42 26.39 -9.40
N ASN A 366 -9.31 25.73 -8.66
CA ASN A 366 -10.75 25.88 -8.84
C ASN A 366 -11.20 27.32 -8.58
N ILE A 367 -10.70 27.96 -7.53
CA ILE A 367 -10.97 29.38 -7.24
C ILE A 367 -10.46 30.28 -8.38
N GLN A 368 -9.26 30.01 -8.90
CA GLN A 368 -8.67 30.81 -9.98
C GLN A 368 -9.47 30.67 -11.30
N LEU A 369 -9.89 29.45 -11.64
CA LEU A 369 -10.73 29.19 -12.82
C LEU A 369 -12.09 29.90 -12.72
N ASP A 370 -12.69 29.90 -11.54
CA ASP A 370 -13.96 30.61 -11.32
C ASP A 370 -13.79 32.13 -11.41
N ASN A 371 -12.64 32.67 -10.98
CA ASN A 371 -12.33 34.09 -11.20
C ASN A 371 -12.21 34.42 -12.71
N GLN A 372 -11.48 33.62 -13.49
CA GLN A 372 -11.37 33.82 -14.94
C GLN A 372 -12.73 33.70 -15.66
N ARG A 373 -13.57 32.75 -15.24
CA ARG A 373 -14.95 32.63 -15.77
C ARG A 373 -15.77 33.88 -15.45
N ASN A 374 -15.65 34.41 -14.25
CA ASN A 374 -16.35 35.65 -13.87
C ASN A 374 -15.90 36.84 -14.72
N GLU A 375 -14.60 36.99 -14.98
CA GLU A 375 -14.08 38.02 -15.90
C GLU A 375 -14.63 37.86 -17.33
N LEU A 376 -14.70 36.63 -17.84
CA LEU A 376 -15.25 36.34 -19.16
C LEU A 376 -16.76 36.67 -19.23
N ILE A 377 -17.53 36.32 -18.20
CA ILE A 377 -18.95 36.68 -18.08
C ILE A 377 -19.12 38.20 -18.06
N GLN A 378 -18.25 38.92 -17.35
CA GLN A 378 -18.25 40.38 -17.29
C GLN A 378 -17.98 41.01 -18.67
N LEU A 379 -17.01 40.49 -19.41
CA LEU A 379 -16.70 40.94 -20.77
C LEU A 379 -17.88 40.65 -21.70
N GLN A 380 -18.46 39.45 -21.65
CA GLN A 380 -19.62 39.07 -22.45
C GLN A 380 -20.83 39.98 -22.18
N LEU A 381 -21.10 40.31 -20.91
CA LEU A 381 -22.16 41.25 -20.55
C LEU A 381 -21.91 42.62 -21.17
N THR A 382 -20.68 43.11 -21.12
CA THR A 382 -20.29 44.41 -21.70
C THR A 382 -20.48 44.42 -23.22
N LEU A 383 -20.05 43.37 -23.92
CA LEU A 383 -20.26 43.22 -25.37
C LEU A 383 -21.75 43.13 -25.72
N THR A 384 -22.56 42.48 -24.89
CA THR A 384 -24.00 42.37 -25.10
C THR A 384 -24.69 43.73 -24.97
N ILE A 385 -24.30 44.54 -23.97
CA ILE A 385 -24.81 45.91 -23.79
C ILE A 385 -24.41 46.80 -24.98
N ALA A 386 -23.17 46.69 -25.46
CA ALA A 386 -22.70 47.42 -26.64
C ALA A 386 -23.49 47.02 -27.90
N SER A 387 -23.71 45.72 -28.10
CA SER A 387 -24.47 45.18 -29.23
C SER A 387 -25.92 45.65 -29.22
N PHE A 388 -26.54 45.74 -28.04
CA PHE A 388 -27.90 46.26 -27.88
C PHE A 388 -28.00 47.74 -28.30
N ALA A 389 -27.02 48.56 -27.92
CA ALA A 389 -26.96 49.96 -28.32
C ALA A 389 -26.82 50.11 -29.85
N ILE A 390 -25.88 49.38 -30.47
CA ILE A 390 -25.67 49.37 -31.93
C ILE A 390 -26.94 48.89 -32.66
N ALA A 391 -27.62 47.87 -32.14
CA ALA A 391 -28.86 47.38 -32.73
C ALA A 391 -29.97 48.44 -32.70
N ALA A 392 -30.08 49.23 -31.63
CA ALA A 392 -31.03 50.34 -31.54
C ALA A 392 -30.73 51.45 -32.57
N GLU A 393 -29.45 51.80 -32.76
CA GLU A 393 -29.04 52.75 -33.79
C GLU A 393 -29.30 52.22 -35.20
N THR A 394 -29.01 50.94 -35.44
CA THR A 394 -29.28 50.26 -36.73
C THR A 394 -30.77 50.23 -37.04
N LEU A 395 -31.63 50.04 -36.04
CA LEU A 395 -33.09 50.10 -36.21
C LEU A 395 -33.53 51.50 -36.65
N ILE A 396 -33.02 52.55 -35.98
CA ILE A 396 -33.31 53.94 -36.36
C ILE A 396 -32.83 54.21 -37.78
N ALA A 397 -31.58 53.86 -38.11
CA ALA A 397 -31.04 54.00 -39.46
C ALA A 397 -31.86 53.21 -40.50
N GLY A 398 -32.33 52.01 -40.16
CA GLY A 398 -33.16 51.17 -41.02
C GLY A 398 -34.53 51.79 -41.32
N LEU A 399 -35.21 52.33 -40.30
CA LEU A 399 -36.51 53.02 -40.47
C LEU A 399 -36.41 54.22 -41.43
N PHE A 400 -35.34 55.01 -41.32
CA PHE A 400 -35.10 56.15 -42.21
C PHE A 400 -34.43 55.76 -43.54
N GLY A 401 -33.81 54.59 -43.63
CA GLY A 401 -33.32 54.01 -44.88
C GLY A 401 -34.45 53.53 -45.81
N MET A 402 -35.70 53.45 -45.31
CA MET A 402 -36.85 53.14 -46.13
C MET A 402 -37.24 54.33 -47.01
N ASN A 403 -37.57 54.08 -48.28
CA ASN A 403 -38.00 55.08 -49.27
C ASN A 403 -39.43 55.60 -48.98
N ILE A 404 -39.66 56.10 -47.77
CA ILE A 404 -40.92 56.69 -47.34
C ILE A 404 -40.81 58.21 -47.54
N PRO A 405 -41.77 58.87 -48.22
CA PRO A 405 -41.71 60.31 -48.48
C PRO A 405 -41.90 61.11 -47.19
N CYS A 406 -40.80 61.46 -46.53
CA CYS A 406 -40.76 62.31 -45.33
C CYS A 406 -40.47 63.77 -45.70
N THR A 407 -41.21 64.70 -45.09
CA THR A 407 -41.01 66.15 -45.25
C THR A 407 -39.67 66.65 -44.70
N LEU A 408 -39.03 65.88 -43.79
CA LEU A 408 -37.70 66.15 -43.25
C LEU A 408 -36.57 66.15 -44.31
N TYR A 409 -36.73 65.43 -45.43
CA TYR A 409 -35.70 65.35 -46.47
C TYR A 409 -35.50 66.64 -47.27
N LYS A 410 -36.47 67.57 -47.22
CA LYS A 410 -36.43 68.82 -48.00
C LYS A 410 -35.72 69.98 -47.28
N MET A 411 -35.34 69.82 -46.02
CA MET A 411 -34.67 70.86 -45.24
C MET A 411 -33.15 70.66 -45.26
N ASN A 412 -32.43 71.63 -45.83
CA ASN A 412 -30.97 71.60 -45.93
C ASN A 412 -30.31 71.55 -44.54
N GLY A 413 -29.39 70.60 -44.33
CA GLY A 413 -28.58 70.49 -43.11
C GLY A 413 -29.16 69.62 -41.98
N ILE A 414 -30.42 69.17 -42.06
CA ILE A 414 -31.06 68.38 -40.98
C ILE A 414 -30.47 66.97 -40.82
N PHE A 415 -29.97 66.37 -41.91
CA PHE A 415 -29.40 65.02 -41.89
C PHE A 415 -28.24 64.89 -40.89
N GLY A 416 -27.32 65.84 -40.86
CA GLY A 416 -26.17 65.81 -39.94
C GLY A 416 -26.58 65.92 -38.48
N PHE A 417 -27.55 66.80 -38.16
CA PHE A 417 -28.09 66.93 -36.80
C PHE A 417 -28.86 65.68 -36.37
N PHE A 418 -29.60 65.05 -37.29
CA PHE A 418 -30.33 63.82 -37.02
C PHE A 418 -29.39 62.66 -36.72
N VAL A 419 -28.40 62.40 -37.58
CA VAL A 419 -27.40 61.35 -37.39
C VAL A 419 -26.60 61.59 -36.10
N GLY A 420 -26.13 62.82 -35.88
CA GLY A 420 -25.43 63.18 -34.65
C GLY A 420 -26.29 62.97 -33.40
N GLY A 421 -27.58 63.30 -33.46
CA GLY A 421 -28.54 63.10 -32.37
C GLY A 421 -28.84 61.62 -32.09
N SER A 422 -29.06 60.80 -33.12
CA SER A 422 -29.31 59.36 -32.95
C SER A 422 -28.09 58.63 -32.41
N SER A 423 -26.89 58.95 -32.91
CA SER A 423 -25.64 58.36 -32.42
C SER A 423 -25.33 58.81 -30.98
N ALA A 424 -25.56 60.09 -30.63
CA ALA A 424 -25.42 60.56 -29.25
C ALA A 424 -26.42 59.88 -28.29
N GLY A 425 -27.66 59.68 -28.72
CA GLY A 425 -28.68 58.95 -27.96
C GLY A 425 -28.30 57.48 -27.72
N CYS A 426 -27.70 56.83 -28.72
CA CYS A 426 -27.17 55.46 -28.62
C CYS A 426 -26.04 55.35 -27.58
N VAL A 427 -25.07 56.28 -27.62
CA VAL A 427 -23.99 56.36 -26.62
C VAL A 427 -24.54 56.60 -25.21
N LEU A 428 -25.54 57.49 -25.06
CA LEU A 428 -26.20 57.74 -23.77
C LEU A 428 -26.89 56.48 -23.24
N LEU A 429 -27.62 55.75 -24.10
CA LEU A 429 -28.27 54.49 -23.74
C LEU A 429 -27.26 53.44 -23.30
N PHE A 430 -26.15 53.30 -24.02
CA PHE A 430 -25.05 52.42 -23.63
C PHE A 430 -24.51 52.77 -22.22
N LEU A 431 -24.22 54.05 -21.96
CA LEU A 431 -23.72 54.51 -20.67
C LEU A 431 -24.74 54.31 -19.53
N LEU A 432 -26.04 54.53 -19.79
CA LEU A 432 -27.10 54.30 -18.80
C LEU A 432 -27.21 52.82 -18.41
N VAL A 433 -27.22 51.92 -19.40
CA VAL A 433 -27.31 50.48 -19.14
C VAL A 433 -26.04 49.97 -18.46
N LEU A 434 -24.87 50.47 -18.85
CA LEU A 434 -23.60 50.12 -18.22
C LEU A 434 -23.50 50.66 -16.78
N GLY A 435 -23.97 51.89 -16.54
CA GLY A 435 -24.08 52.48 -15.21
C GLY A 435 -25.02 51.69 -14.31
N TYR A 436 -26.17 51.25 -14.83
CA TYR A 436 -27.10 50.38 -14.12
C TYR A 436 -26.45 49.02 -13.75
N ALA A 437 -25.74 48.39 -14.70
CA ALA A 437 -25.05 47.13 -14.47
C ALA A 437 -23.96 47.25 -13.39
N ARG A 438 -23.21 48.36 -13.36
CA ARG A 438 -22.23 48.66 -12.30
C ARG A 438 -22.90 48.90 -10.95
N TRP A 439 -23.99 49.67 -10.92
CA TRP A 439 -24.70 49.94 -9.67
C TRP A 439 -25.26 48.68 -9.01
N LYS A 440 -25.70 47.72 -9.84
CA LYS A 440 -26.14 46.39 -9.41
C LYS A 440 -25.00 45.44 -9.04
N LYS A 441 -23.73 45.86 -9.13
CA LYS A 441 -22.52 45.04 -8.89
C LYS A 441 -22.43 43.79 -9.79
N LEU A 442 -23.01 43.86 -11.00
CA LEU A 442 -22.95 42.77 -11.98
C LEU A 442 -21.63 42.76 -12.76
N LEU A 443 -21.00 43.93 -12.85
CA LEU A 443 -19.63 44.09 -13.33
C LEU A 443 -18.78 44.21 -12.07
N GLY A 444 -17.73 43.39 -11.93
CA GLY A 444 -16.79 43.46 -10.81
C GLY A 444 -16.34 44.91 -10.58
N SER A 445 -16.18 45.28 -9.30
CA SER A 445 -15.84 46.65 -8.88
C SER A 445 -14.56 47.17 -9.52
#